data_AF-A0A1M7CJ47-F1
#
_entry.id   AF-A0A1M7CJ47-F1
#
_cell.length_a   1.000
_cell.length_b   1.000
_cell.length_c   1.000
_cell.angle_alpha   90.00
_cell.angle_beta   90.00
_cell.angle_gamma   90.00
#
_symmetry.space_group_name_H-M   'P 1'
#
loop_
_entity.id
_entity.type
_entity.pdbx_description
1 polymer ?
#
loop_
_entity_poly.entity_id
_entity_poly.type
_entity_poly.pdbx_seq_one_letter_code
_entity_poly.pdbx_strand_id
1 'polypeptide(L)'
;MATTYEKYLNLNVDSSCIGLGRGKSESSCFCTPKGAKVIGWTDTDGIHYCFVDGFDEMVFAVSPMNTPGYYVHPVARDFLDFLRLLLACGNGAALEQVYCWDKVQFEAFLQVNPVTAEQRAVLDTIGEGLLLLPMEQPFAYIKELQAGFDYSRIKYTEVYDKGTPAQLELPPWQVYFDGNFWGHHGQEEAGKEISLHKQLAWDDEAWYIPACNSCRKGLVMDFCLQVPTENIRSFMERWNLSIENDGTGFTDEQQMQIDIENPLGTNINPKVVLNGTLLSESHSCCITWNPCFPEVNSFEARNVLQHYGLDPAYGWAIWRSAFIWTKEHESQIKTLSITLMEKPAAEPGPHFHVSAHGENIEFTHPITSTAYTDREGI
;
A
#
# COMPACT_ATOMS: atom_id res chain seq x y z
N MET A 1 -8.38 -0.27 40.76
CA MET A 1 -7.97 -1.65 40.43
C MET A 1 -7.26 -1.58 39.09
N ALA A 2 -6.20 -2.35 38.88
CA ALA A 2 -5.49 -2.32 37.60
C ALA A 2 -6.39 -2.87 36.48
N THR A 3 -6.42 -2.20 35.32
CA THR A 3 -7.20 -2.66 34.16
C THR A 3 -6.59 -3.92 33.54
N THR A 4 -7.32 -4.62 32.68
CA THR A 4 -6.77 -5.82 32.01
C THR A 4 -5.57 -5.46 31.14
N TYR A 5 -5.60 -4.29 30.49
CA TYR A 5 -4.46 -3.78 29.73
C TYR A 5 -3.23 -3.55 30.60
N GLU A 6 -3.38 -2.97 31.79
CA GLU A 6 -2.27 -2.77 32.72
C GLU A 6 -1.69 -4.10 33.24
N LYS A 7 -2.55 -5.08 33.53
CA LYS A 7 -2.11 -6.43 33.92
C LYS A 7 -1.32 -7.11 32.80
N TYR A 8 -1.79 -6.99 31.56
CA TYR A 8 -1.07 -7.49 30.39
C TYR A 8 0.31 -6.83 30.24
N LEU A 9 0.40 -5.50 30.37
CA LEU A 9 1.69 -4.80 30.31
C LEU A 9 2.67 -5.28 31.38
N ASN A 10 2.17 -5.65 32.57
CA ASN A 10 2.98 -6.17 33.67
C ASN A 10 3.52 -7.60 33.43
N LEU A 11 2.98 -8.36 32.46
CA LEU A 11 3.57 -9.64 32.07
C LEU A 11 4.93 -9.45 31.36
N ASN A 12 5.19 -8.26 30.82
CA ASN A 12 6.43 -7.89 30.14
C ASN A 12 6.85 -8.90 29.04
N VAL A 13 5.86 -9.39 28.29
CA VAL A 13 6.05 -10.30 27.16
C VAL A 13 6.21 -9.50 25.87
N ASP A 14 7.18 -9.88 25.03
CA ASP A 14 7.27 -9.39 23.66
C ASP A 14 6.17 -10.05 22.83
N SER A 15 5.20 -9.25 22.40
CA SER A 15 4.02 -9.71 21.68
C SER A 15 4.03 -9.29 20.21
N SER A 16 5.20 -8.91 19.68
CA SER A 16 5.36 -8.49 18.28
C SER A 16 4.95 -9.62 17.31
N CYS A 17 5.37 -10.87 17.59
CA CYS A 17 5.06 -12.03 16.74
C CYS A 17 3.56 -12.38 16.63
N ILE A 18 2.71 -11.84 17.52
CA ILE A 18 1.24 -11.99 17.47
C ILE A 18 0.52 -10.72 17.01
N GLY A 19 1.24 -9.74 16.46
CA GLY A 19 0.67 -8.49 15.93
C GLY A 19 0.43 -7.41 16.98
N LEU A 20 1.16 -7.45 18.10
CA LEU A 20 1.13 -6.43 19.16
C LEU A 20 2.53 -5.88 19.47
N GLY A 21 3.26 -5.55 18.41
CA GLY A 21 4.59 -4.98 18.51
C GLY A 21 4.59 -3.62 19.20
N ARG A 22 5.64 -3.36 19.99
CA ARG A 22 5.86 -2.06 20.65
C ARG A 22 6.64 -1.12 19.72
N GLY A 23 5.95 -0.38 18.87
CA GLY A 23 6.53 0.62 17.98
C GLY A 23 6.71 2.00 18.62
N LYS A 24 7.82 2.71 18.30
CA LYS A 24 8.06 4.14 18.63
C LYS A 24 7.38 5.09 17.63
N SER A 25 6.11 4.86 17.32
CA SER A 25 5.35 5.71 16.41
C SER A 25 4.40 6.61 17.19
N GLU A 26 4.90 7.76 17.66
CA GLU A 26 4.03 8.85 18.17
C GLU A 26 3.31 9.61 17.04
N SER A 27 3.53 9.25 15.78
CA SER A 27 2.80 9.79 14.62
C SER A 27 1.60 8.92 14.28
N SER A 28 0.40 9.43 14.57
CA SER A 28 -0.88 8.85 14.17
C SER A 28 -0.96 8.71 12.64
N CYS A 29 -1.33 7.52 12.14
CA CYS A 29 -1.73 7.37 10.74
C CYS A 29 -2.92 8.30 10.43
N PHE A 30 -3.08 8.73 9.19
CA PHE A 30 -4.17 9.64 8.79
C PHE A 30 -5.57 9.08 9.14
N CYS A 31 -5.70 7.76 9.17
CA CYS A 31 -6.91 7.02 9.50
C CYS A 31 -7.04 6.65 10.98
N THR A 32 -6.10 7.03 11.84
CA THR A 32 -6.18 6.81 13.29
C THR A 32 -7.24 7.74 13.90
N PRO A 33 -8.21 7.22 14.66
CA PRO A 33 -9.22 8.06 15.33
C PRO A 33 -8.60 9.12 16.25
N LYS A 34 -9.29 10.26 16.38
CA LYS A 34 -8.92 11.32 17.31
C LYS A 34 -9.06 10.81 18.75
N GLY A 35 -8.04 11.05 19.56
CA GLY A 35 -8.00 10.54 20.94
C GLY A 35 -7.69 9.03 21.00
N ALA A 36 -7.15 8.44 19.93
CA ALA A 36 -6.76 7.05 19.96
C ALA A 36 -5.48 6.84 20.80
N LYS A 37 -5.50 5.82 21.65
CA LYS A 37 -4.33 5.28 22.35
C LYS A 37 -3.95 3.96 21.72
N VAL A 38 -2.85 3.95 20.97
CA VAL A 38 -2.33 2.74 20.32
C VAL A 38 -1.86 1.74 21.37
N ILE A 39 -2.24 0.47 21.21
CA ILE A 39 -1.93 -0.63 22.13
C ILE A 39 -1.03 -1.71 21.51
N GLY A 40 -0.86 -1.71 20.18
CA GLY A 40 0.06 -2.59 19.47
C GLY A 40 0.04 -2.35 17.97
N TRP A 41 1.15 -2.68 17.29
CA TRP A 41 1.31 -2.60 15.84
C TRP A 41 1.52 -3.98 15.24
N THR A 42 1.12 -4.16 13.98
CA THR A 42 1.63 -5.25 13.15
C THR A 42 2.84 -4.74 12.38
N ASP A 43 3.83 -5.60 12.16
CA ASP A 43 5.24 -5.19 11.98
C ASP A 43 5.57 -4.42 10.68
N THR A 44 4.61 -4.23 9.77
CA THR A 44 4.67 -3.38 8.58
C THR A 44 3.29 -2.79 8.24
N ASP A 45 3.26 -1.69 7.47
CA ASP A 45 2.05 -1.09 6.83
C ASP A 45 1.18 -0.15 7.69
N GLY A 46 1.63 0.20 8.89
CA GLY A 46 0.91 1.17 9.74
C GLY A 46 -0.42 0.65 10.30
N ILE A 47 -0.68 -0.65 10.16
CA ILE A 47 -1.80 -1.35 10.78
C ILE A 47 -1.56 -1.42 12.30
N HIS A 48 -2.57 -1.06 13.08
CA HIS A 48 -2.46 -1.02 14.53
C HIS A 48 -3.79 -1.26 15.24
N TYR A 49 -3.68 -1.61 16.52
CA TYR A 49 -4.79 -1.68 17.45
C TYR A 49 -4.79 -0.49 18.38
N CYS A 50 -5.96 0.06 18.69
CA CYS A 50 -6.06 1.18 19.62
C CYS A 50 -7.35 1.15 20.46
N PHE A 51 -7.29 1.85 21.59
CA PHE A 51 -8.47 2.36 22.27
C PHE A 51 -8.81 3.73 21.68
N VAL A 52 -10.09 4.12 21.69
CA VAL A 52 -10.54 5.45 21.26
C VAL A 52 -11.28 6.13 22.40
N ASP A 53 -10.93 7.39 22.70
CA ASP A 53 -11.62 8.18 23.71
C ASP A 53 -13.15 8.17 23.51
N GLY A 54 -13.88 7.90 24.58
CA GLY A 54 -15.35 7.80 24.56
C GLY A 54 -15.92 6.40 24.27
N PHE A 55 -15.06 5.38 24.16
CA PHE A 55 -15.44 3.98 23.97
C PHE A 55 -14.84 3.02 25.02
N ASP A 56 -14.47 3.53 26.20
CA ASP A 56 -13.87 2.76 27.30
C ASP A 56 -12.64 1.93 26.84
N GLU A 57 -12.56 0.64 27.16
CA GLU A 57 -11.48 -0.27 26.71
C GLU A 57 -11.82 -1.01 25.41
N MET A 58 -12.80 -0.55 24.63
CA MET A 58 -13.12 -1.14 23.32
C MET A 58 -11.90 -1.06 22.39
N VAL A 59 -11.56 -2.20 21.80
CA VAL A 59 -10.41 -2.31 20.89
C VAL A 59 -10.88 -2.15 19.45
N PHE A 60 -10.18 -1.29 18.72
CA PHE A 60 -10.36 -1.07 17.30
C PHE A 60 -9.13 -1.57 16.54
N ALA A 61 -9.37 -2.24 15.41
CA ALA A 61 -8.35 -2.42 14.38
C ALA A 61 -8.38 -1.20 13.46
N VAL A 62 -7.21 -0.67 13.14
CA VAL A 62 -7.00 0.42 12.20
C VAL A 62 -6.08 -0.07 11.10
N SER A 63 -6.57 -0.05 9.86
CA SER A 63 -5.83 -0.51 8.68
C SER A 63 -5.83 0.57 7.61
N PRO A 64 -4.70 1.25 7.34
CA PRO A 64 -4.59 2.27 6.30
C PRO A 64 -4.86 1.73 4.88
N MET A 65 -4.76 0.42 4.69
CA MET A 65 -4.93 -0.26 3.41
C MET A 65 -6.38 -0.63 3.10
N ASN A 66 -7.30 -0.46 4.05
CA ASN A 66 -8.72 -0.73 3.83
C ASN A 66 -9.38 0.28 2.87
N THR A 67 -10.57 -0.09 2.38
CA THR A 67 -11.39 0.78 1.53
C THR A 67 -11.59 2.15 2.19
N PRO A 68 -11.43 3.27 1.44
CA PRO A 68 -11.70 4.60 1.96
C PRO A 68 -13.07 4.73 2.62
N GLY A 69 -13.11 5.19 3.87
CA GLY A 69 -14.32 5.20 4.69
C GLY A 69 -14.43 4.05 5.68
N TYR A 70 -13.64 2.99 5.52
CA TYR A 70 -13.70 1.74 6.30
C TYR A 70 -12.31 1.36 6.86
N TYR A 71 -11.60 2.34 7.41
CA TYR A 71 -10.26 2.10 7.96
C TYR A 71 -10.27 1.56 9.39
N VAL A 72 -11.38 1.72 10.11
CA VAL A 72 -11.45 1.47 11.55
C VAL A 72 -12.64 0.56 11.84
N HIS A 73 -12.36 -0.57 12.49
CA HIS A 73 -13.38 -1.55 12.84
C HIS A 73 -13.27 -1.94 14.31
N PRO A 74 -14.38 -1.96 15.07
CA PRO A 74 -14.36 -2.52 16.41
C PRO A 74 -14.11 -4.03 16.30
N VAL A 75 -13.16 -4.52 17.10
CA VAL A 75 -12.79 -5.95 17.14
C VAL A 75 -13.12 -6.59 18.48
N ALA A 76 -13.11 -5.83 19.58
CA ALA A 76 -13.49 -6.34 20.89
C ALA A 76 -14.14 -5.28 21.77
N ARG A 77 -15.14 -5.68 22.57
CA ARG A 77 -15.85 -4.81 23.51
C ARG A 77 -14.96 -4.27 24.62
N ASP A 78 -13.94 -5.04 24.98
CA ASP A 78 -12.89 -4.64 25.91
C ASP A 78 -11.57 -5.34 25.59
N PHE A 79 -10.50 -4.96 26.29
CA PHE A 79 -9.18 -5.55 26.09
C PHE A 79 -9.10 -7.02 26.53
N LEU A 80 -9.96 -7.48 27.45
CA LEU A 80 -9.98 -8.88 27.87
C LEU A 80 -10.49 -9.76 26.73
N ASP A 81 -11.60 -9.39 26.11
CA ASP A 81 -12.15 -10.08 24.95
C ASP A 81 -11.18 -10.06 23.77
N PHE A 82 -10.44 -8.96 23.58
CA PHE A 82 -9.39 -8.88 22.57
C PHE A 82 -8.29 -9.93 22.77
N LEU A 83 -7.81 -10.12 24.01
CA LEU A 83 -6.83 -11.18 24.31
C LEU A 83 -7.42 -12.58 24.08
N ARG A 84 -8.70 -12.79 24.40
CA ARG A 84 -9.39 -14.07 24.14
C ARG A 84 -9.54 -14.34 22.64
N LEU A 85 -9.74 -13.30 21.84
CA LEU A 85 -9.74 -13.38 20.38
C LEU A 85 -8.37 -13.75 19.83
N LEU A 86 -7.29 -13.15 20.34
CA LEU A 86 -5.92 -13.53 19.96
C LEU A 86 -5.59 -14.97 20.34
N LEU A 87 -6.02 -15.43 21.52
CA LEU A 87 -5.90 -16.83 21.94
C LEU A 87 -6.62 -17.80 21.00
N ALA A 88 -7.75 -17.39 20.43
CA ALA A 88 -8.53 -18.20 19.49
C ALA A 88 -7.96 -18.16 18.05
N CYS A 89 -7.48 -17.00 17.60
CA CYS A 89 -7.09 -16.75 16.22
C CYS A 89 -5.58 -16.87 15.97
N GLY A 90 -4.77 -16.91 17.02
CA GLY A 90 -3.32 -17.06 16.93
C GLY A 90 -2.54 -15.77 16.66
N ASN A 91 -3.12 -14.85 15.90
CA ASN A 91 -2.48 -13.59 15.51
C ASN A 91 -3.56 -12.51 15.27
N GLY A 92 -3.20 -11.24 15.46
CA GLY A 92 -3.99 -10.09 15.08
C GLY A 92 -4.35 -10.03 13.58
N ALA A 93 -3.59 -10.60 12.67
CA ALA A 93 -3.89 -10.51 11.21
C ALA A 93 -5.35 -10.89 10.86
N ALA A 94 -5.88 -11.97 11.46
CA ALA A 94 -7.27 -12.37 11.25
C ALA A 94 -8.27 -11.37 11.84
N LEU A 95 -7.94 -10.72 12.96
CA LEU A 95 -8.80 -9.74 13.64
C LEU A 95 -8.88 -8.43 12.87
N GLU A 96 -7.84 -8.07 12.14
CA GLU A 96 -7.81 -6.88 11.29
C GLU A 96 -8.69 -7.07 10.05
N GLN A 97 -8.58 -8.20 9.34
CA GLN A 97 -9.23 -8.41 8.05
C GLN A 97 -10.66 -8.94 8.14
N VAL A 98 -11.08 -9.47 9.30
CA VAL A 98 -12.41 -10.09 9.48
C VAL A 98 -13.59 -9.19 9.08
N TYR A 99 -13.43 -7.86 9.06
CA TYR A 99 -14.51 -6.94 8.70
C TYR A 99 -15.10 -7.22 7.31
N CYS A 100 -14.27 -7.57 6.32
CA CYS A 100 -14.70 -7.80 4.93
C CYS A 100 -14.96 -9.28 4.61
N TRP A 101 -14.64 -10.20 5.53
CA TRP A 101 -14.79 -11.64 5.29
C TRP A 101 -16.13 -12.22 5.70
N ASP A 102 -16.56 -13.25 4.99
CA ASP A 102 -17.56 -14.21 5.48
C ASP A 102 -16.92 -15.27 6.40
N LYS A 103 -17.76 -16.17 6.94
CA LYS A 103 -17.31 -17.19 7.89
C LYS A 103 -16.33 -18.18 7.26
N VAL A 104 -16.53 -18.52 5.99
CA VAL A 104 -15.71 -19.51 5.27
C VAL A 104 -14.33 -18.94 5.03
N GLN A 105 -14.24 -17.68 4.58
CA GLN A 105 -12.98 -16.97 4.39
C GLN A 105 -12.19 -16.83 5.69
N PHE A 106 -12.87 -16.47 6.80
CA PHE A 106 -12.24 -16.37 8.12
C PHE A 106 -11.66 -17.73 8.58
N GLU A 107 -12.45 -18.81 8.46
CA GLU A 107 -11.99 -20.14 8.84
C GLU A 107 -10.86 -20.66 7.94
N ALA A 108 -10.92 -20.40 6.64
CA ALA A 108 -9.87 -20.74 5.68
C ALA A 108 -8.55 -20.02 6.01
N PHE A 109 -8.61 -18.73 6.34
CA PHE A 109 -7.43 -17.96 6.73
C PHE A 109 -6.73 -18.58 7.95
N LEU A 110 -7.48 -18.98 8.98
CA LEU A 110 -6.93 -19.63 10.18
C LEU A 110 -6.33 -21.01 9.89
N GLN A 111 -6.86 -21.74 8.90
CA GLN A 111 -6.30 -23.03 8.48
C GLN A 111 -4.99 -22.88 7.71
N VAL A 112 -4.91 -21.89 6.81
CA VAL A 112 -3.74 -21.62 5.98
C VAL A 112 -2.62 -20.95 6.79
N ASN A 113 -2.96 -20.23 7.86
CA ASN A 113 -2.02 -19.55 8.74
C ASN A 113 -2.01 -20.19 10.14
N PRO A 114 -1.47 -21.42 10.29
CA PRO A 114 -1.42 -22.07 11.59
C PRO A 114 -0.49 -21.33 12.55
N VAL A 115 -0.85 -21.34 13.83
CA VAL A 115 -0.08 -20.69 14.89
C VAL A 115 1.32 -21.31 14.99
N THR A 116 2.35 -20.47 14.89
CA THR A 116 3.74 -20.92 15.02
C THR A 116 4.08 -21.28 16.48
N ALA A 117 5.16 -22.02 16.70
CA ALA A 117 5.62 -22.35 18.06
C ALA A 117 5.94 -21.11 18.90
N GLU A 118 6.50 -20.07 18.27
CA GLU A 118 6.82 -18.80 18.90
C GLU A 118 5.55 -18.04 19.32
N GLN A 119 4.58 -17.92 18.40
CA GLN A 119 3.28 -17.32 18.70
C GLN A 119 2.54 -18.08 19.80
N ARG A 120 2.57 -19.41 19.76
CA ARG A 120 1.97 -20.27 20.79
C ARG A 120 2.56 -20.00 22.16
N ALA A 121 3.88 -19.91 22.29
CA ALA A 121 4.53 -19.65 23.57
C ALA A 121 4.13 -18.30 24.18
N VAL A 122 4.01 -17.26 23.36
CA VAL A 122 3.54 -15.93 23.78
C VAL A 122 2.08 -15.98 24.22
N LEU A 123 1.21 -16.61 23.42
CA LEU A 123 -0.21 -16.75 23.73
C LEU A 123 -0.44 -17.55 25.01
N ASP A 124 0.28 -18.66 25.21
CA ASP A 124 0.16 -19.48 26.42
C ASP A 124 0.59 -18.68 27.66
N THR A 125 1.67 -17.90 27.57
CA THR A 125 2.11 -16.99 28.66
C THR A 125 1.03 -15.96 29.02
N ILE A 126 0.36 -15.38 28.02
CA ILE A 126 -0.74 -14.44 28.23
C ILE A 126 -1.96 -15.15 28.86
N GLY A 127 -2.33 -16.31 28.32
CA GLY A 127 -3.46 -17.11 28.77
C GLY A 127 -3.32 -17.56 30.22
N GLU A 128 -2.15 -18.08 30.59
CA GLU A 128 -1.84 -18.50 31.95
C GLU A 128 -1.71 -17.32 32.91
N GLY A 129 -0.97 -16.27 32.51
CA GLY A 129 -0.70 -15.10 33.35
C GLY A 129 -1.95 -14.30 33.70
N LEU A 130 -2.99 -14.34 32.86
CA LEU A 130 -4.25 -13.62 33.05
C LEU A 130 -5.46 -14.53 33.28
N LEU A 131 -5.26 -15.85 33.34
CA LEU A 131 -6.30 -16.87 33.51
C LEU A 131 -7.42 -16.77 32.45
N LEU A 132 -7.00 -16.66 31.19
CA LEU A 132 -7.89 -16.48 30.04
C LEU A 132 -8.05 -17.77 29.24
N LEU A 133 -9.24 -17.95 28.69
CA LEU A 133 -9.54 -19.01 27.73
C LEU A 133 -9.78 -18.40 26.34
N PRO A 134 -9.40 -19.09 25.25
CA PRO A 134 -9.75 -18.70 23.90
C PRO A 134 -11.25 -18.38 23.75
N MET A 135 -11.57 -17.41 22.90
CA MET A 135 -12.96 -17.12 22.56
C MET A 135 -13.58 -18.28 21.76
N GLU A 136 -14.78 -18.72 22.15
CA GLU A 136 -15.43 -19.89 21.52
C GLU A 136 -15.93 -19.64 20.10
N GLN A 137 -16.47 -18.45 19.84
CA GLN A 137 -17.08 -18.08 18.56
C GLN A 137 -16.54 -16.72 18.08
N PRO A 138 -15.24 -16.63 17.75
CA PRO A 138 -14.57 -15.36 17.45
C PRO A 138 -15.22 -14.61 16.27
N PHE A 139 -15.52 -15.31 15.17
CA PHE A 139 -16.17 -14.71 14.00
C PHE A 139 -17.54 -14.11 14.32
N ALA A 140 -18.41 -14.89 14.97
CA ALA A 140 -19.77 -14.45 15.29
C ALA A 140 -19.75 -13.25 16.26
N TYR A 141 -18.87 -13.30 17.26
CA TYR A 141 -18.69 -12.21 18.21
C TYR A 141 -18.30 -10.90 17.52
N ILE A 142 -17.29 -10.92 16.63
CA ILE A 142 -16.82 -9.72 15.95
C ILE A 142 -17.89 -9.19 15.00
N LYS A 143 -18.56 -10.06 14.23
CA LYS A 143 -19.62 -9.63 13.31
C LYS A 143 -20.82 -9.03 14.02
N GLU A 144 -21.23 -9.59 15.17
CA GLU A 144 -22.28 -9.00 16.01
C GLU A 144 -21.86 -7.62 16.53
N LEU A 145 -20.62 -7.49 17.02
CA LEU A 145 -20.08 -6.22 17.49
C LEU A 145 -20.07 -5.16 16.37
N GLN A 146 -19.57 -5.51 15.18
CA GLN A 146 -19.50 -4.61 14.04
C GLN A 146 -20.87 -4.21 13.50
N ALA A 147 -21.84 -5.14 13.45
CA ALA A 147 -23.19 -4.86 12.99
C ALA A 147 -23.96 -3.92 13.94
N GLY A 148 -23.66 -3.98 15.25
CA GLY A 148 -24.27 -3.12 16.27
C GLY A 148 -23.56 -1.78 16.49
N PHE A 149 -22.45 -1.52 15.82
CA PHE A 149 -21.63 -0.34 16.07
C PHE A 149 -22.04 0.86 15.21
N ASP A 150 -22.19 2.03 15.84
CA ASP A 150 -22.45 3.29 15.14
C ASP A 150 -21.11 3.96 14.77
N TYR A 151 -20.68 3.74 13.53
CA TYR A 151 -19.44 4.27 12.98
C TYR A 151 -19.38 5.81 12.94
N SER A 152 -20.53 6.52 12.98
CA SER A 152 -20.57 7.99 12.99
C SER A 152 -20.02 8.60 14.29
N ARG A 153 -19.91 7.77 15.34
CA ARG A 153 -19.34 8.14 16.63
C ARG A 153 -17.81 8.16 16.62
N ILE A 154 -17.16 7.49 15.66
CA ILE A 154 -15.71 7.58 15.52
C ILE A 154 -15.39 8.97 14.99
N LYS A 155 -14.65 9.74 15.78
CA LYS A 155 -14.15 11.04 15.39
C LYS A 155 -12.74 10.91 14.92
N TYR A 156 -12.44 11.60 13.84
CA TYR A 156 -11.11 11.68 13.29
C TYR A 156 -10.58 13.10 13.47
N THR A 157 -9.30 13.32 13.24
CA THR A 157 -8.76 14.68 13.18
C THR A 157 -9.43 15.45 12.03
N GLU A 158 -9.41 16.79 12.07
CA GLU A 158 -10.19 17.66 11.15
C GLU A 158 -9.95 17.41 9.65
N VAL A 159 -8.90 16.65 9.31
CA VAL A 159 -8.59 16.16 7.96
C VAL A 159 -9.65 15.19 7.42
N TYR A 160 -10.44 14.52 8.28
CA TYR A 160 -11.33 13.42 7.87
C TYR A 160 -12.82 13.60 8.23
N ASP A 161 -13.20 14.46 9.19
CA ASP A 161 -14.61 14.64 9.63
C ASP A 161 -15.47 15.50 8.66
N LYS A 162 -15.23 15.43 7.34
CA LYS A 162 -16.05 16.06 6.30
C LYS A 162 -16.79 14.99 5.47
N GLY A 163 -17.71 14.30 6.12
CA GLY A 163 -18.70 13.44 5.48
C GLY A 163 -19.95 14.21 5.03
N THR A 164 -19.92 14.75 3.80
CA THR A 164 -21.13 14.95 2.97
C THR A 164 -20.67 15.01 1.50
N PRO A 165 -21.30 14.29 0.54
CA PRO A 165 -20.89 14.27 -0.86
C PRO A 165 -21.35 15.54 -1.60
N ALA A 166 -20.98 16.71 -1.07
CA ALA A 166 -21.13 17.99 -1.74
C ALA A 166 -19.75 18.62 -1.82
N GLN A 167 -19.11 18.46 -2.98
CA GLN A 167 -17.87 19.14 -3.38
C GLN A 167 -16.86 19.28 -2.24
N LEU A 168 -16.17 18.18 -1.92
CA LEU A 168 -14.88 18.27 -1.26
C LEU A 168 -14.02 19.22 -2.09
N GLU A 169 -13.78 20.43 -1.57
CA GLU A 169 -12.65 21.21 -2.01
C GLU A 169 -11.43 20.35 -1.68
N LEU A 170 -10.82 19.78 -2.73
CA LEU A 170 -9.59 19.03 -2.60
C LEU A 170 -8.61 19.86 -1.76
N PRO A 171 -7.85 19.22 -0.85
CA PRO A 171 -6.81 19.95 -0.15
C PRO A 171 -5.92 20.63 -1.19
N PRO A 172 -5.40 21.84 -0.91
CA PRO A 172 -4.51 22.52 -1.83
C PRO A 172 -3.41 21.57 -2.30
N TRP A 173 -3.24 21.47 -3.61
CA TRP A 173 -2.22 20.60 -4.18
C TRP A 173 -0.84 21.04 -3.70
N GLN A 174 -0.19 20.17 -2.92
CA GLN A 174 1.10 20.42 -2.32
C GLN A 174 1.98 19.19 -2.50
N VAL A 175 3.21 19.43 -2.96
CA VAL A 175 4.19 18.39 -3.24
C VAL A 175 5.41 18.66 -2.38
N TYR A 176 5.87 17.63 -1.68
CA TYR A 176 7.01 17.69 -0.77
C TYR A 176 8.12 16.81 -1.29
N PHE A 177 9.37 17.15 -0.94
CA PHE A 177 10.51 16.38 -1.42
C PHE A 177 10.52 14.97 -0.86
N ASP A 178 10.37 14.79 0.46
CA ASP A 178 10.28 13.45 1.09
C ASP A 178 8.84 12.91 1.16
N GLY A 179 7.94 13.46 0.35
CA GLY A 179 6.53 13.07 0.30
C GLY A 179 6.22 12.18 -0.89
N ASN A 180 5.03 11.59 -0.86
CA ASN A 180 4.44 10.82 -1.94
C ASN A 180 3.00 11.31 -2.20
N PHE A 181 2.19 10.54 -2.92
CA PHE A 181 0.79 10.91 -3.18
C PHE A 181 -0.10 10.82 -1.92
N TRP A 182 0.28 9.98 -0.94
CA TRP A 182 -0.49 9.70 0.27
C TRP A 182 -0.08 10.57 1.47
N GLY A 183 0.90 11.46 1.31
CA GLY A 183 1.31 12.41 2.34
C GLY A 183 2.81 12.69 2.35
N HIS A 184 3.25 13.33 3.42
CA HIS A 184 4.64 13.66 3.68
C HIS A 184 4.95 13.54 5.17
N HIS A 185 6.23 13.42 5.52
CA HIS A 185 6.68 13.34 6.91
C HIS A 185 7.42 14.61 7.32
N GLY A 186 7.16 15.10 8.55
CA GLY A 186 7.87 16.25 9.13
C GLY A 186 7.28 17.61 8.78
N GLN A 187 7.95 18.68 9.23
CA GLN A 187 7.55 20.07 8.99
C GLN A 187 8.34 20.66 7.80
N GLU A 188 8.21 20.04 6.62
CA GLU A 188 8.82 20.59 5.40
C GLU A 188 7.91 21.61 4.72
N GLU A 189 8.50 22.57 4.03
CA GLU A 189 7.75 23.49 3.16
C GLU A 189 7.46 22.80 1.82
N ALA A 190 6.25 22.98 1.31
CA ALA A 190 5.85 22.48 0.01
C ALA A 190 6.70 23.11 -1.10
N GLY A 191 7.03 22.32 -2.12
CA GLY A 191 7.73 22.79 -3.30
C GLY A 191 6.92 23.82 -4.08
N LYS A 192 7.62 24.72 -4.76
CA LYS A 192 6.99 25.67 -5.68
C LYS A 192 6.71 24.98 -7.01
N GLU A 193 5.44 24.85 -7.36
CA GLU A 193 5.01 24.28 -8.63
C GLU A 193 5.44 25.17 -9.82
N ILE A 194 5.94 24.52 -10.86
CA ILE A 194 6.36 25.08 -12.13
C ILE A 194 5.68 24.25 -13.22
N SER A 195 4.68 24.85 -13.88
CA SER A 195 3.94 24.20 -14.94
C SER A 195 4.81 23.95 -16.18
N LEU A 196 4.79 22.73 -16.69
CA LEU A 196 5.56 22.28 -17.85
C LEU A 196 4.67 22.03 -19.08
N HIS A 197 3.49 21.43 -18.87
CA HIS A 197 2.51 21.06 -19.90
C HIS A 197 3.14 20.43 -21.15
N LYS A 198 4.02 19.44 -20.96
CA LYS A 198 4.70 18.76 -22.07
C LYS A 198 4.00 17.46 -22.40
N GLN A 199 3.75 17.24 -23.68
CA GLN A 199 3.26 15.97 -24.22
C GLN A 199 4.33 15.38 -25.11
N LEU A 200 4.47 14.07 -25.07
CA LEU A 200 5.35 13.30 -25.94
C LEU A 200 4.72 11.95 -26.23
N ALA A 201 5.08 11.36 -27.37
CA ALA A 201 4.71 9.99 -27.69
C ALA A 201 5.96 9.11 -27.61
N TRP A 202 5.85 7.97 -26.94
CA TRP A 202 6.91 6.97 -26.86
C TRP A 202 6.28 5.61 -27.12
N ASP A 203 6.68 4.94 -28.20
CA ASP A 203 6.14 3.64 -28.63
C ASP A 203 4.59 3.60 -28.68
N ASP A 204 4.00 4.59 -29.36
CA ASP A 204 2.55 4.83 -29.45
C ASP A 204 1.85 5.13 -28.11
N GLU A 205 2.57 5.17 -26.99
CA GLU A 205 2.06 5.62 -25.70
C GLU A 205 2.05 7.16 -25.60
N ALA A 206 0.94 7.70 -25.10
CA ALA A 206 0.78 9.13 -24.91
C ALA A 206 1.21 9.54 -23.49
N TRP A 207 2.32 10.25 -23.40
CA TRP A 207 2.89 10.73 -22.14
C TRP A 207 2.65 12.22 -21.95
N TYR A 208 2.32 12.60 -20.72
CA TYR A 208 2.09 13.97 -20.29
C TYR A 208 2.89 14.30 -19.02
N ILE A 209 3.64 15.39 -19.06
CA ILE A 209 4.45 15.91 -17.96
C ILE A 209 3.85 17.26 -17.55
N PRO A 210 2.95 17.28 -16.56
CA PRO A 210 2.16 18.47 -16.23
C PRO A 210 3.00 19.56 -15.59
N ALA A 211 3.79 19.22 -14.57
CA ALA A 211 4.52 20.18 -13.75
C ALA A 211 5.74 19.55 -13.07
N CYS A 212 6.63 20.39 -12.58
CA CYS A 212 7.64 20.03 -11.59
C CYS A 212 7.54 20.95 -10.38
N ASN A 213 8.00 20.49 -9.22
CA ASN A 213 7.96 21.21 -7.96
C ASN A 213 9.39 21.44 -7.47
N SER A 214 9.78 22.72 -7.36
CA SER A 214 11.08 23.11 -6.82
C SER A 214 11.01 23.09 -5.30
N CYS A 215 11.58 22.05 -4.68
CA CYS A 215 11.66 21.89 -3.23
C CYS A 215 13.05 22.30 -2.73
N ARG A 216 13.19 22.53 -1.42
CA ARG A 216 14.47 22.90 -0.81
C ARG A 216 15.58 21.85 -1.04
N LYS A 217 15.23 20.56 -1.02
CA LYS A 217 16.17 19.43 -1.18
C LYS A 217 16.41 19.02 -2.64
N GLY A 218 15.47 19.34 -3.53
CA GLY A 218 15.52 18.86 -4.90
C GLY A 218 14.29 19.20 -5.73
N LEU A 219 14.22 18.62 -6.92
CA LEU A 219 13.10 18.75 -7.86
C LEU A 219 12.20 17.52 -7.76
N VAL A 220 10.89 17.71 -7.64
CA VAL A 220 9.91 16.61 -7.72
C VAL A 220 9.12 16.74 -9.02
N MET A 221 8.98 15.67 -9.78
CA MET A 221 8.35 15.68 -11.10
C MET A 221 7.30 14.59 -11.21
N ASP A 222 6.15 14.94 -11.79
CA ASP A 222 5.09 13.98 -12.08
C ASP A 222 5.09 13.64 -13.58
N PHE A 223 4.97 12.36 -13.91
CA PHE A 223 4.90 11.82 -15.27
C PHE A 223 3.63 10.99 -15.42
N CYS A 224 2.77 11.35 -16.36
CA CYS A 224 1.46 10.74 -16.55
C CYS A 224 1.44 9.99 -17.89
N LEU A 225 1.32 8.67 -17.85
CA LEU A 225 1.04 7.85 -19.01
C LEU A 225 -0.48 7.78 -19.20
N GLN A 226 -0.99 8.18 -20.35
CA GLN A 226 -2.38 8.02 -20.74
C GLN A 226 -2.58 6.67 -21.44
N VAL A 227 -3.56 5.91 -20.96
CA VAL A 227 -3.87 4.58 -21.46
C VAL A 227 -5.30 4.56 -21.99
N PRO A 228 -5.53 4.18 -23.26
CA PRO A 228 -6.89 3.96 -23.76
C PRO A 228 -7.63 2.93 -22.93
N THR A 229 -8.86 3.25 -22.52
CA THR A 229 -9.71 2.35 -21.72
C THR A 229 -9.91 0.98 -22.38
N GLU A 230 -9.94 0.94 -23.71
CA GLU A 230 -10.09 -0.31 -24.44
C GLU A 230 -8.87 -1.24 -24.32
N ASN A 231 -7.67 -0.69 -24.17
CA ASN A 231 -6.47 -1.49 -23.91
C ASN A 231 -6.56 -2.16 -22.54
N ILE A 232 -7.07 -1.43 -21.55
CA ILE A 232 -7.29 -1.95 -20.18
C ILE A 232 -8.35 -3.05 -20.20
N ARG A 233 -9.48 -2.84 -20.90
CA ARG A 233 -10.51 -3.87 -21.05
C ARG A 233 -9.97 -5.13 -21.73
N SER A 234 -9.25 -4.96 -22.84
CA SER A 234 -8.67 -6.08 -23.59
C SER A 234 -7.69 -6.88 -22.73
N PHE A 235 -6.86 -6.20 -21.94
CA PHE A 235 -5.97 -6.83 -20.96
C PHE A 235 -6.75 -7.61 -19.90
N MET A 236 -7.77 -7.00 -19.30
CA MET A 236 -8.59 -7.66 -18.27
C MET A 236 -9.34 -8.87 -18.82
N GLU A 237 -9.90 -8.78 -20.03
CA GLU A 237 -10.57 -9.90 -20.70
C GLU A 237 -9.61 -11.06 -20.99
N ARG A 238 -8.41 -10.74 -21.50
CA ARG A 238 -7.38 -11.75 -21.80
C ARG A 238 -7.00 -12.58 -20.58
N TRP A 239 -6.88 -11.92 -19.44
CA TRP A 239 -6.46 -12.54 -18.18
C TRP A 239 -7.64 -12.91 -17.26
N ASN A 240 -8.89 -12.70 -17.70
CA ASN A 240 -10.10 -12.92 -16.90
C ASN A 240 -10.05 -12.21 -15.52
N LEU A 241 -9.51 -11.00 -15.49
CA LEU A 241 -9.36 -10.18 -14.29
C LEU A 241 -10.68 -9.46 -13.96
N SER A 242 -11.06 -9.45 -12.69
CA SER A 242 -12.22 -8.70 -12.20
C SER A 242 -12.02 -8.28 -10.76
N ILE A 243 -12.93 -7.46 -10.21
CA ILE A 243 -12.90 -7.10 -8.78
C ILE A 243 -12.93 -8.34 -7.87
N GLU A 244 -13.59 -9.42 -8.32
CA GLU A 244 -13.76 -10.67 -7.56
C GLU A 244 -12.68 -11.72 -7.89
N ASN A 245 -11.86 -11.47 -8.91
CA ASN A 245 -10.80 -12.38 -9.34
C ASN A 245 -9.47 -11.60 -9.38
N ASP A 246 -8.78 -11.63 -8.24
CA ASP A 246 -7.50 -10.99 -7.99
C ASP A 246 -6.29 -11.72 -8.60
N GLY A 247 -6.54 -12.82 -9.34
CA GLY A 247 -5.50 -13.66 -9.93
C GLY A 247 -5.04 -14.81 -9.06
N THR A 248 -5.76 -15.10 -7.97
CA THR A 248 -5.60 -16.32 -7.18
C THR A 248 -5.79 -17.57 -8.06
N GLY A 249 -4.68 -18.13 -8.54
CA GLY A 249 -4.66 -19.30 -9.42
C GLY A 249 -3.74 -19.18 -10.64
N PHE A 250 -3.14 -18.02 -10.90
CA PHE A 250 -2.10 -17.89 -11.91
C PHE A 250 -0.81 -18.62 -11.49
N THR A 251 -0.12 -19.20 -12.46
CA THR A 251 1.25 -19.66 -12.28
C THR A 251 2.21 -18.47 -12.20
N ASP A 252 3.41 -18.66 -11.68
CA ASP A 252 4.43 -17.60 -11.61
C ASP A 252 4.74 -17.01 -13.00
N GLU A 253 4.77 -17.83 -14.05
CA GLU A 253 4.95 -17.36 -15.43
C GLU A 253 3.76 -16.54 -15.94
N GLN A 254 2.54 -16.94 -15.60
CA GLN A 254 1.34 -16.18 -15.95
C GLN A 254 1.36 -14.83 -15.24
N GLN A 255 1.74 -14.80 -13.96
CA GLN A 255 1.87 -13.55 -13.21
C GLN A 255 2.93 -12.64 -13.83
N MET A 256 4.07 -13.20 -14.23
CA MET A 256 5.13 -12.45 -14.91
C MET A 256 4.63 -11.86 -16.24
N GLN A 257 3.89 -12.63 -17.04
CA GLN A 257 3.27 -12.13 -18.28
C GLN A 257 2.19 -11.07 -18.01
N ILE A 258 1.38 -11.24 -16.97
CA ILE A 258 0.40 -10.24 -16.54
C ILE A 258 1.09 -8.93 -16.19
N ASP A 259 2.19 -8.98 -15.44
CA ASP A 259 2.94 -7.80 -15.03
C ASP A 259 3.57 -7.06 -16.22
N ILE A 260 4.09 -7.80 -17.21
CA ILE A 260 4.63 -7.25 -18.47
C ILE A 260 3.52 -6.61 -19.32
N GLU A 261 2.39 -7.30 -19.45
CA GLU A 261 1.30 -6.87 -20.34
C GLU A 261 0.37 -5.84 -19.71
N ASN A 262 0.47 -5.61 -18.40
CA ASN A 262 -0.39 -4.67 -17.69
C ASN A 262 -0.20 -3.25 -18.24
N PRO A 263 -1.19 -2.67 -18.91
CA PRO A 263 -1.03 -1.36 -19.55
C PRO A 263 -0.91 -0.21 -18.54
N LEU A 264 -1.20 -0.45 -17.25
CA LEU A 264 -0.98 0.48 -16.15
C LEU A 264 0.28 0.14 -15.33
N GLY A 265 0.99 -0.94 -15.67
CA GLY A 265 2.17 -1.46 -14.98
C GLY A 265 3.51 -0.90 -15.46
N THR A 266 3.52 0.00 -16.44
CA THR A 266 4.73 0.55 -17.07
C THR A 266 5.68 1.16 -16.04
N ASN A 267 6.91 0.64 -15.95
CA ASN A 267 7.92 1.06 -14.98
C ASN A 267 8.98 1.94 -15.64
N ILE A 268 9.08 3.21 -15.21
CA ILE A 268 10.03 4.17 -15.79
C ILE A 268 11.20 4.47 -14.87
N ASN A 269 12.29 4.89 -15.50
CA ASN A 269 13.50 5.44 -14.88
C ASN A 269 13.84 6.78 -15.58
N PRO A 270 13.20 7.88 -15.20
CA PRO A 270 13.43 9.18 -15.82
C PRO A 270 14.83 9.73 -15.52
N LYS A 271 15.56 10.15 -16.56
CA LYS A 271 16.80 10.95 -16.43
C LYS A 271 16.49 12.43 -16.56
N VAL A 272 16.89 13.21 -15.56
CA VAL A 272 16.67 14.66 -15.52
C VAL A 272 18.00 15.40 -15.54
N VAL A 273 18.18 16.27 -16.53
CA VAL A 273 19.34 17.16 -16.66
C VAL A 273 18.90 18.60 -16.44
N LEU A 274 19.37 19.20 -15.36
CA LEU A 274 19.11 20.59 -15.00
C LEU A 274 20.33 21.45 -15.29
N ASN A 275 20.18 22.50 -16.08
CA ASN A 275 21.27 23.45 -16.40
C ASN A 275 22.54 22.72 -16.91
N GLY A 276 22.37 21.62 -17.65
CA GLY A 276 23.47 20.78 -18.15
C GLY A 276 24.06 19.79 -17.13
N THR A 277 23.52 19.71 -15.91
CA THR A 277 23.95 18.78 -14.86
C THR A 277 22.90 17.68 -14.66
N LEU A 278 23.31 16.42 -14.72
CA LEU A 278 22.46 15.28 -14.41
C LEU A 278 22.12 15.26 -12.91
N LEU A 279 20.84 15.17 -12.57
CA LEU A 279 20.38 15.01 -11.20
C LEU A 279 20.26 13.53 -10.83
N SER A 280 20.54 13.21 -9.56
CA SER A 280 20.33 11.86 -9.02
C SER A 280 18.89 11.71 -8.54
N GLU A 281 18.20 10.67 -9.00
CA GLU A 281 16.91 10.27 -8.42
C GLU A 281 17.12 9.80 -6.97
N SER A 282 16.29 10.28 -6.06
CA SER A 282 16.28 9.86 -4.66
C SER A 282 15.31 8.72 -4.41
N HIS A 283 14.09 8.88 -4.91
CA HIS A 283 12.97 7.97 -4.70
C HIS A 283 11.85 8.30 -5.69
N SER A 284 10.97 7.34 -5.89
CA SER A 284 9.77 7.49 -6.70
C SER A 284 8.60 6.67 -6.15
N CYS A 285 7.40 7.06 -6.55
CA CYS A 285 6.17 6.33 -6.28
C CYS A 285 5.24 6.42 -7.48
N CYS A 286 4.26 5.51 -7.55
CA CYS A 286 3.29 5.45 -8.62
C CYS A 286 1.88 5.27 -8.05
N ILE A 287 0.90 5.87 -8.70
CA ILE A 287 -0.51 5.60 -8.52
C ILE A 287 -1.15 5.39 -9.89
N THR A 288 -2.29 4.70 -9.91
CA THR A 288 -3.02 4.44 -11.15
C THR A 288 -4.46 4.92 -11.05
N TRP A 289 -5.03 5.21 -12.21
CA TRP A 289 -6.46 5.40 -12.41
C TRP A 289 -6.95 4.38 -13.42
N ASN A 290 -7.79 3.45 -12.99
CA ASN A 290 -8.45 2.47 -13.85
C ASN A 290 -9.92 2.90 -14.11
N PRO A 291 -10.26 3.34 -15.33
CA PRO A 291 -11.60 3.80 -15.70
C PRO A 291 -12.63 2.66 -15.79
N CYS A 292 -12.20 1.39 -15.79
CA CYS A 292 -13.10 0.24 -15.74
C CYS A 292 -13.68 0.01 -14.34
N PHE A 293 -13.00 0.53 -13.29
CA PHE A 293 -13.43 0.44 -11.90
C PHE A 293 -13.30 1.81 -11.19
N PRO A 294 -14.04 2.84 -11.64
CA PRO A 294 -13.87 4.21 -11.15
C PRO A 294 -14.10 4.35 -9.64
N GLU A 295 -14.96 3.51 -9.06
CA GLU A 295 -15.31 3.45 -7.65
C GLU A 295 -14.17 2.97 -6.74
N VAL A 296 -13.30 2.07 -7.21
CA VAL A 296 -12.22 1.49 -6.39
C VAL A 296 -10.92 2.28 -6.44
N ASN A 297 -10.80 3.24 -7.38
CA ASN A 297 -9.62 4.10 -7.46
C ASN A 297 -9.45 4.95 -6.20
N SER A 298 -8.19 5.23 -5.87
CA SER A 298 -7.83 6.00 -4.69
C SER A 298 -8.29 7.46 -4.78
N PHE A 299 -8.47 8.09 -3.62
CA PHE A 299 -8.76 9.52 -3.54
C PHE A 299 -7.62 10.36 -4.13
N GLU A 300 -6.38 9.92 -3.93
CA GLU A 300 -5.17 10.54 -4.45
C GLU A 300 -5.19 10.57 -5.98
N ALA A 301 -5.54 9.45 -6.63
CA ALA A 301 -5.64 9.39 -8.09
C ALA A 301 -6.67 10.42 -8.61
N ARG A 302 -7.84 10.53 -7.97
CA ARG A 302 -8.85 11.54 -8.31
C ARG A 302 -8.33 12.97 -8.12
N ASN A 303 -7.59 13.22 -7.04
CA ASN A 303 -6.99 14.52 -6.75
C ASN A 303 -5.99 14.92 -7.84
N VAL A 304 -5.12 13.99 -8.27
CA VAL A 304 -4.15 14.25 -9.35
C VAL A 304 -4.86 14.53 -10.67
N LEU A 305 -5.86 13.72 -11.03
CA LEU A 305 -6.65 13.90 -12.25
C LEU A 305 -7.28 15.30 -12.27
N GLN A 306 -7.90 15.72 -11.15
CA GLN A 306 -8.53 17.03 -11.05
C GLN A 306 -7.52 18.18 -11.10
N HIS A 307 -6.39 18.07 -10.38
CA HIS A 307 -5.36 19.11 -10.35
C HIS A 307 -4.71 19.32 -11.72
N TYR A 308 -4.37 18.22 -12.42
CA TYR A 308 -3.71 18.29 -13.72
C TYR A 308 -4.67 18.34 -14.93
N GLY A 309 -5.98 18.24 -14.69
CA GLY A 309 -6.99 18.24 -15.75
C GLY A 309 -6.92 17.01 -16.66
N LEU A 310 -6.58 15.85 -16.10
CA LEU A 310 -6.50 14.59 -16.82
C LEU A 310 -7.90 14.01 -17.02
N ASP A 311 -8.18 13.52 -18.23
CA ASP A 311 -9.51 13.00 -18.58
C ASP A 311 -9.77 11.65 -17.90
N PRO A 312 -10.76 11.53 -16.98
CA PRO A 312 -11.06 10.30 -16.26
C PRO A 312 -11.64 9.19 -17.17
N ALA A 313 -11.99 9.50 -18.42
CA ALA A 313 -12.44 8.50 -19.40
C ALA A 313 -11.31 7.61 -19.93
N TYR A 314 -10.05 7.95 -19.64
CA TYR A 314 -8.85 7.16 -19.92
C TYR A 314 -8.29 6.56 -18.65
N GLY A 315 -7.45 5.55 -18.77
CA GLY A 315 -6.58 5.12 -17.69
C GLY A 315 -5.33 5.96 -17.59
N TRP A 316 -4.77 6.02 -16.39
CA TRP A 316 -3.57 6.77 -16.11
C TRP A 316 -2.62 5.99 -15.22
N ALA A 317 -1.36 5.88 -15.60
CA ALA A 317 -0.28 5.55 -14.68
C ALA A 317 0.51 6.82 -14.38
N ILE A 318 0.58 7.20 -13.10
CA ILE A 318 1.09 8.50 -12.67
C ILE A 318 2.26 8.28 -11.72
N TRP A 319 3.43 8.68 -12.19
CA TRP A 319 4.70 8.53 -11.50
C TRP A 319 5.11 9.85 -10.89
N ARG A 320 5.53 9.83 -9.62
CA ARG A 320 6.20 10.96 -8.97
C ARG A 320 7.63 10.57 -8.64
N SER A 321 8.60 11.28 -9.20
CA SER A 321 10.02 11.06 -8.94
C SER A 321 10.67 12.31 -8.34
N ALA A 322 11.46 12.12 -7.28
CA ALA A 322 12.22 13.18 -6.62
C ALA A 322 13.71 13.09 -6.99
N PHE A 323 14.32 14.25 -7.29
CA PHE A 323 15.69 14.38 -7.75
C PHE A 323 16.47 15.35 -6.89
N ILE A 324 17.61 14.94 -6.34
CA ILE A 324 18.39 15.74 -5.38
C ILE A 324 19.18 16.84 -6.08
N TRP A 325 19.25 18.02 -5.47
CA TRP A 325 20.15 19.08 -5.95
C TRP A 325 21.62 18.66 -5.84
N THR A 326 22.41 18.89 -6.88
CA THR A 326 23.85 18.58 -6.86
C THR A 326 24.70 19.58 -6.06
N LYS A 327 24.11 20.70 -5.62
CA LYS A 327 24.74 21.74 -4.79
C LYS A 327 23.81 22.09 -3.63
N GLU A 328 24.37 22.58 -2.53
CA GLU A 328 23.64 22.94 -1.29
C GLU A 328 22.58 24.06 -1.44
N HIS A 329 22.35 24.59 -2.64
CA HIS A 329 21.41 25.66 -2.92
C HIS A 329 20.52 25.37 -4.14
N GLU A 330 19.27 25.83 -4.05
CA GLU A 330 18.29 25.89 -5.13
C GLU A 330 18.92 26.56 -6.35
N SER A 331 19.16 25.77 -7.41
CA SER A 331 19.66 26.31 -8.66
C SER A 331 18.49 26.87 -9.45
N GLN A 332 18.53 28.17 -9.79
CA GLN A 332 17.55 28.74 -10.71
C GLN A 332 17.44 27.86 -11.97
N ILE A 333 16.23 27.40 -12.28
CA ILE A 333 15.97 26.54 -13.43
C ILE A 333 16.06 27.40 -14.70
N LYS A 334 17.12 27.22 -15.50
CA LYS A 334 17.30 27.89 -16.80
C LYS A 334 17.01 26.94 -17.96
N THR A 335 17.50 25.70 -17.85
CA THR A 335 17.20 24.61 -18.79
C THR A 335 16.89 23.34 -18.03
N LEU A 336 15.90 22.59 -18.52
CA LEU A 336 15.48 21.31 -17.98
C LEU A 336 15.28 20.35 -19.16
N SER A 337 16.02 19.26 -19.17
CA SER A 337 15.89 18.18 -20.15
C SER A 337 15.51 16.89 -19.45
N ILE A 338 14.58 16.15 -20.05
CA ILE A 338 14.01 14.92 -19.50
C ILE A 338 14.19 13.84 -20.55
N THR A 339 14.68 12.68 -20.14
CA THR A 339 14.70 11.46 -20.95
C THR A 339 13.96 10.38 -20.19
N LEU A 340 12.82 9.94 -20.72
CA LEU A 340 12.13 8.76 -20.21
C LEU A 340 12.84 7.50 -20.71
N MET A 341 12.94 6.51 -19.83
CA MET A 341 13.50 5.20 -20.14
C MET A 341 12.68 4.16 -19.38
N GLU A 342 12.51 2.99 -19.96
CA GLU A 342 11.91 1.84 -19.28
C GLU A 342 12.92 1.20 -18.31
N LYS A 343 12.42 0.67 -17.19
CA LYS A 343 13.23 -0.24 -16.37
C LYS A 343 13.26 -1.63 -17.01
N PRO A 344 14.38 -2.37 -16.87
CA PRO A 344 14.39 -3.78 -17.26
C PRO A 344 13.30 -4.55 -16.49
N ALA A 345 12.48 -5.30 -17.22
CA ALA A 345 11.51 -6.23 -16.67
C ALA A 345 12.05 -7.67 -16.73
N ALA A 346 11.57 -8.53 -15.83
CA ALA A 346 11.81 -9.96 -15.90
C ALA A 346 10.91 -10.58 -16.98
N GLU A 347 11.44 -11.53 -17.74
CA GLU A 347 10.73 -12.23 -18.81
C GLU A 347 10.82 -13.74 -18.58
N PRO A 348 9.76 -14.51 -18.87
CA PRO A 348 9.80 -15.96 -18.73
C PRO A 348 10.94 -16.57 -19.56
N GLY A 349 11.78 -17.35 -18.88
CA GLY A 349 12.85 -18.10 -19.52
C GLY A 349 12.33 -19.30 -20.33
N PRO A 350 13.15 -19.88 -21.21
CA PRO A 350 12.79 -21.12 -21.90
C PRO A 350 12.70 -22.28 -20.92
N HIS A 351 11.75 -23.18 -21.15
CA HIS A 351 11.65 -24.41 -20.37
C HIS A 351 12.52 -25.48 -21.00
N PHE A 352 13.37 -26.09 -20.19
CA PHE A 352 14.25 -27.14 -20.65
C PHE A 352 14.31 -28.29 -19.65
N HIS A 353 14.59 -29.48 -20.16
CA HIS A 353 14.81 -30.66 -19.35
C HIS A 353 16.26 -31.12 -19.55
N VAL A 354 16.98 -31.26 -18.45
CA VAL A 354 18.34 -31.82 -18.46
C VAL A 354 18.24 -33.34 -18.57
N SER A 355 18.82 -33.88 -19.63
CA SER A 355 18.83 -35.32 -19.92
C SER A 355 20.10 -35.99 -19.42
N ALA A 356 21.19 -35.24 -19.21
CA ALA A 356 22.47 -35.78 -18.71
C ALA A 356 23.28 -34.75 -17.90
N HIS A 357 24.12 -35.24 -16.99
CA HIS A 357 25.02 -34.41 -16.18
C HIS A 357 26.05 -33.68 -17.07
N GLY A 358 26.18 -32.36 -16.89
CA GLY A 358 27.10 -31.51 -17.65
C GLY A 358 26.61 -31.11 -19.03
N GLU A 359 25.31 -31.29 -19.31
CA GLU A 359 24.65 -30.77 -20.51
C GLU A 359 24.66 -29.23 -20.49
N ASN A 360 25.05 -28.64 -21.61
CA ASN A 360 25.00 -27.19 -21.80
C ASN A 360 23.69 -26.86 -22.49
N ILE A 361 22.96 -25.89 -21.94
CA ILE A 361 21.72 -25.43 -22.53
C ILE A 361 21.93 -24.00 -22.98
N GLU A 362 21.85 -23.81 -24.29
CA GLU A 362 21.97 -22.51 -24.92
C GLU A 362 20.58 -21.93 -25.16
N PHE A 363 20.40 -20.66 -24.78
CA PHE A 363 19.21 -19.92 -25.09
C PHE A 363 19.51 -18.47 -25.38
N THR A 364 18.64 -17.82 -26.13
CA THR A 364 18.77 -16.41 -26.52
C THR A 364 17.68 -15.59 -25.86
N HIS A 365 18.06 -14.44 -25.31
CA HIS A 365 17.08 -13.49 -24.81
C HIS A 365 16.17 -13.01 -25.95
N PRO A 366 14.84 -13.07 -25.80
CA PRO A 366 13.90 -12.87 -26.91
C PRO A 366 13.99 -11.47 -27.52
N ILE A 367 14.21 -10.44 -26.70
CA ILE A 367 14.30 -9.04 -27.14
C ILE A 367 15.72 -8.66 -27.59
N THR A 368 16.75 -8.94 -26.79
CA THR A 368 18.12 -8.47 -27.07
C THR A 368 18.92 -9.39 -28.00
N SER A 369 18.42 -10.60 -28.29
CA SER A 369 19.12 -11.65 -29.03
C SER A 369 20.47 -12.07 -28.41
N THR A 370 20.71 -11.72 -27.14
CA THR A 370 21.92 -12.10 -26.41
C THR A 370 21.89 -13.59 -26.10
N ALA A 371 22.97 -14.32 -26.41
CA ALA A 371 23.09 -15.75 -26.12
C ALA A 371 23.61 -15.99 -24.69
N TYR A 372 22.96 -16.90 -23.98
CA TYR A 372 23.31 -17.37 -22.65
C TYR A 372 23.55 -18.88 -22.70
N THR A 373 24.52 -19.35 -21.93
CA THR A 373 24.77 -20.77 -21.72
C THR A 373 24.63 -21.04 -20.24
N ASP A 374 23.64 -21.86 -19.89
CA ASP A 374 23.57 -22.42 -18.55
C ASP A 374 24.36 -23.73 -18.52
N ARG A 375 25.16 -23.90 -17.47
CA ARG A 375 25.99 -25.08 -17.25
C ARG A 375 25.84 -25.48 -15.80
N GLU A 376 24.98 -26.47 -15.58
CA GLU A 376 24.81 -27.12 -14.28
C GLU A 376 26.17 -27.69 -13.81
N GLY A 377 26.77 -27.02 -12.84
CA GLY A 377 27.91 -27.49 -12.06
C GLY A 377 27.50 -27.50 -10.60
N ILE A 378 27.58 -28.66 -9.96
CA ILE A 378 27.32 -28.84 -8.52
C ILE A 378 28.29 -27.97 -7.70
#